data_AF-A0A958CW53-F1
#
_entry.id   AF-A0A958CW53-F1
#
_cell.length_a   1.000
_cell.length_b   1.000
_cell.length_c   1.000
_cell.angle_alpha   90.00
_cell.angle_beta   90.00
_cell.angle_gamma   90.00
#
_symmetry.space_group_name_H-M   'P 1'
#
loop_
_entity.id
_entity.type
_entity.pdbx_description
1 polymer ?
#
loop_
_entity_poly.entity_id
_entity_poly.type
_entity_poly.pdbx_seq_one_letter_code
_entity_poly.pdbx_strand_id
1 'polypeptide(L)'
;MSTKHHLSSAQELYVGAGYDALLFGTNGRKGVPVHLLTRVSLGSPIALDADGLIVGATSTELPNNGTITYTTAEDGASPIDTTPTPSTITTSTGATASVWALDVPRNITATSTSAVADTVFTITGYDYWKVKVVEQFTIAAAASAGAGKKAFAYIESIAIYSAGDITTDTVTVGWGDVLGLPYKLTAKADAVRVFFNDVLDDSATVVKADATDPATATTGDVRGTVDTNSASDGSAVVVWMHVQDTSTPEGLRGVAQYGG
;
A
#
# COMPACT_ATOMS: atom_id res chain seq x y z
N MET A 1 -40.55 -22.03 -13.61
CA MET A 1 -39.16 -22.52 -13.71
C MET A 1 -38.24 -21.37 -13.35
N SER A 2 -37.32 -21.50 -12.39
CA SER A 2 -36.30 -20.46 -12.19
C SER A 2 -35.17 -20.67 -13.20
N THR A 3 -35.02 -19.80 -14.17
CA THR A 3 -33.81 -19.70 -15.00
C THR A 3 -32.71 -19.09 -14.13
N LYS A 4 -31.73 -19.92 -13.75
CA LYS A 4 -30.53 -19.46 -13.04
C LYS A 4 -29.37 -19.41 -14.04
N HIS A 5 -28.55 -18.38 -13.93
CA HIS A 5 -27.31 -18.27 -14.70
C HIS A 5 -26.14 -18.34 -13.71
N HIS A 6 -25.27 -19.32 -13.92
CA HIS A 6 -24.05 -19.49 -13.13
C HIS A 6 -22.92 -18.86 -13.92
N LEU A 7 -22.40 -17.74 -13.44
CA LEU A 7 -21.29 -17.04 -14.08
C LEU A 7 -20.00 -17.51 -13.40
N SER A 8 -19.28 -18.45 -14.03
CA SER A 8 -17.98 -18.90 -13.55
C SER A 8 -16.83 -18.02 -14.06
N SER A 9 -16.96 -17.50 -15.29
CA SER A 9 -15.99 -16.63 -15.94
C SER A 9 -16.63 -16.02 -17.19
N ALA A 10 -16.78 -14.70 -17.25
CA ALA A 10 -17.28 -13.99 -18.42
C ALA A 10 -16.40 -12.75 -18.67
N GLN A 11 -16.06 -12.50 -19.94
CA GLN A 11 -15.29 -11.31 -20.33
C GLN A 11 -16.14 -10.05 -20.30
N GLU A 12 -17.42 -10.16 -20.67
CA GLU A 12 -18.37 -9.06 -20.67
C GLU A 12 -19.73 -9.58 -20.19
N LEU A 13 -20.44 -8.75 -19.42
CA LEU A 13 -21.79 -9.03 -18.92
C LEU A 13 -22.75 -8.01 -19.52
N TYR A 14 -23.87 -8.51 -20.02
CA TYR A 14 -24.93 -7.69 -20.61
C TYR A 14 -26.26 -7.99 -19.95
N VAL A 15 -27.06 -6.94 -19.71
CA VAL A 15 -28.41 -7.08 -19.11
C VAL A 15 -29.46 -6.35 -19.94
N GLY A 16 -30.69 -6.88 -19.89
CA GLY A 16 -31.87 -6.27 -20.51
C GLY A 16 -32.19 -6.80 -21.91
N ALA A 17 -33.35 -6.39 -22.42
CA ALA A 17 -33.91 -6.84 -23.70
C ALA A 17 -33.54 -5.93 -24.88
N GLY A 18 -32.64 -4.96 -24.68
CA GLY A 18 -32.22 -4.02 -25.73
C GLY A 18 -31.72 -4.77 -26.95
N TYR A 19 -32.39 -4.57 -28.09
CA TYR A 19 -32.09 -5.26 -29.33
C TYR A 19 -32.27 -4.28 -30.49
N ASP A 20 -31.16 -3.98 -31.16
CA ASP A 20 -31.16 -3.32 -32.45
C ASP A 20 -30.59 -4.31 -33.47
N ALA A 21 -31.33 -4.57 -34.55
CA ALA A 21 -30.99 -5.63 -35.49
C ALA A 21 -29.70 -5.34 -36.29
N LEU A 22 -29.40 -4.07 -36.57
CA LEU A 22 -28.21 -3.65 -37.30
C LEU A 22 -26.96 -3.76 -36.42
N LEU A 23 -27.05 -3.25 -35.18
CA LEU A 23 -25.98 -3.35 -34.18
C LEU A 23 -25.76 -4.79 -33.71
N PHE A 24 -26.81 -5.59 -33.56
CA PHE A 24 -26.69 -7.01 -33.21
C PHE A 24 -26.01 -7.80 -34.33
N GLY A 25 -26.37 -7.56 -35.59
CA GLY A 25 -25.73 -8.21 -36.74
C GLY A 25 -24.23 -7.87 -36.87
N THR A 26 -23.83 -6.70 -36.38
CA THR A 26 -22.43 -6.24 -36.42
C THR A 26 -21.62 -6.70 -35.20
N ASN A 27 -22.20 -6.58 -34.00
CA ASN A 27 -21.46 -6.75 -32.74
C ASN A 27 -21.81 -8.04 -31.99
N GLY A 28 -22.86 -8.78 -32.39
CA GLY A 28 -23.32 -10.00 -31.72
C GLY A 28 -23.92 -9.78 -30.31
N ARG A 29 -24.25 -8.53 -29.95
CA ARG A 29 -24.57 -8.11 -28.58
C ARG A 29 -26.03 -7.69 -28.42
N LYS A 30 -26.69 -8.19 -27.37
CA LYS A 30 -28.00 -7.70 -26.88
C LYS A 30 -27.84 -7.13 -25.48
N GLY A 31 -28.67 -6.15 -25.13
CA GLY A 31 -28.67 -5.52 -23.82
C GLY A 31 -27.60 -4.42 -23.67
N VAL A 32 -27.42 -3.96 -22.44
CA VAL A 32 -26.41 -2.95 -22.06
C VAL A 32 -25.30 -3.59 -21.22
N PRO A 33 -24.04 -3.15 -21.38
CA PRO A 33 -22.93 -3.62 -20.56
C PRO A 33 -23.17 -3.38 -19.07
N VAL A 34 -22.80 -4.34 -18.24
CA VAL A 34 -22.84 -4.26 -16.78
C VAL A 34 -21.44 -4.37 -16.23
N HIS A 35 -21.12 -3.45 -15.33
CA HIS A 35 -19.89 -3.45 -14.56
C HIS A 35 -20.20 -3.92 -13.14
N LEU A 36 -19.51 -4.95 -12.68
CA LEU A 36 -19.67 -5.47 -11.33
C LEU A 36 -18.77 -4.69 -10.36
N LEU A 37 -19.34 -4.26 -9.24
CA LEU A 37 -18.58 -3.65 -8.16
C LEU A 37 -18.00 -4.74 -7.26
N THR A 38 -16.75 -4.53 -6.87
CA THR A 38 -16.01 -5.35 -5.92
C THR A 38 -16.06 -4.67 -4.56
N ARG A 39 -16.55 -5.39 -3.55
CA ARG A 39 -16.41 -4.99 -2.14
C ARG A 39 -15.03 -5.44 -1.65
N VAL A 40 -14.15 -4.48 -1.42
CA VAL A 40 -12.81 -4.70 -0.88
C VAL A 40 -12.81 -4.33 0.60
N SER A 41 -12.42 -5.27 1.46
CA SER A 41 -12.13 -4.96 2.87
C SER A 41 -10.63 -4.73 3.00
N LEU A 42 -10.24 -3.57 3.54
CA LEU A 42 -8.85 -3.23 3.82
C LEU A 42 -8.43 -3.64 5.24
N GLY A 43 -9.28 -4.39 5.94
CA GLY A 43 -9.06 -4.80 7.32
C GLY A 43 -9.54 -3.76 8.34
N SER A 44 -9.00 -3.88 9.54
CA SER A 44 -9.29 -3.05 10.71
C SER A 44 -7.98 -2.41 11.16
N PRO A 45 -7.51 -1.35 10.48
CA PRO A 45 -6.22 -0.73 10.80
C PRO A 45 -6.22 -0.26 12.26
N ILE A 46 -5.21 -0.67 13.01
CA ILE A 46 -4.97 -0.11 14.35
C ILE A 46 -4.49 1.33 14.24
N ALA A 47 -4.60 2.07 15.35
CA ALA A 47 -4.13 3.44 15.43
C ALA A 47 -2.69 3.58 14.92
N LEU A 48 -2.41 4.74 14.32
CA LEU A 48 -1.05 5.06 13.92
C LEU A 48 -0.14 4.94 15.15
N ASP A 49 1.01 4.35 14.91
CA ASP A 49 2.06 4.15 15.88
C ASP A 49 3.32 4.71 15.22
N ALA A 50 3.82 5.81 15.77
CA ALA A 50 4.99 6.47 15.20
C ALA A 50 6.25 5.67 15.48
N ASP A 51 6.27 4.88 16.56
CA ASP A 51 7.36 4.07 17.08
C ASP A 51 7.22 2.56 16.87
N GLY A 52 6.17 2.12 16.17
CA GLY A 52 5.88 0.70 16.00
C GLY A 52 6.90 -0.15 15.21
N LEU A 53 8.02 0.40 14.71
CA LEU A 53 9.11 -0.36 14.07
C LEU A 53 10.49 0.02 14.63
N ILE A 54 10.77 1.31 14.79
CA ILE A 54 12.00 1.85 15.38
C ILE A 54 11.61 2.85 16.46
N VAL A 55 12.00 2.59 17.70
CA VAL A 55 11.71 3.41 18.87
C VAL A 55 12.89 4.33 19.19
N GLY A 56 12.86 5.54 18.65
CA GLY A 56 13.76 6.62 19.08
C GLY A 56 15.26 6.34 18.89
N ALA A 57 15.64 5.82 17.73
CA ALA A 57 17.04 5.61 17.34
C ALA A 57 17.86 6.90 17.52
N THR A 58 19.03 6.81 18.14
CA THR A 58 19.91 7.96 18.39
C THR A 58 21.40 7.55 18.46
N SER A 59 22.30 8.52 18.48
CA SER A 59 23.73 8.29 18.62
C SER A 59 24.26 7.27 17.59
N THR A 60 24.93 6.20 18.01
CA THR A 60 25.51 5.17 17.15
C THR A 60 24.48 4.35 16.37
N GLU A 61 23.19 4.48 16.67
CA GLU A 61 22.09 3.89 15.92
C GLU A 61 21.75 4.74 14.67
N LEU A 62 22.21 5.99 14.60
CA LEU A 62 22.00 6.86 13.45
C LEU A 62 23.27 7.06 12.63
N PRO A 63 23.14 7.22 11.30
CA PRO A 63 24.29 7.37 10.42
C PRO A 63 25.05 8.67 10.68
N ASN A 64 26.37 8.59 10.51
CA ASN A 64 27.25 9.74 10.32
C ASN A 64 27.95 9.57 8.98
N ASN A 65 27.44 10.26 7.96
CA ASN A 65 27.90 10.13 6.57
C ASN A 65 27.95 8.66 6.10
N GLY A 66 26.78 8.02 6.05
CA GLY A 66 26.67 6.61 5.70
C GLY A 66 25.26 6.07 5.83
N THR A 67 25.15 4.74 5.84
CA THR A 67 23.88 4.02 5.95
C THR A 67 23.92 3.10 7.16
N ILE A 68 22.84 3.10 7.94
CA ILE A 68 22.55 2.07 8.94
C ILE A 68 21.30 1.33 8.49
N THR A 69 21.35 -0.01 8.53
CA THR A 69 20.27 -0.88 8.08
C THR A 69 19.77 -1.74 9.23
N TYR A 70 18.47 -1.66 9.46
CA TYR A 70 17.74 -2.45 10.43
C TYR A 70 17.04 -3.61 9.75
N THR A 71 17.13 -4.79 10.36
CA THR A 71 16.51 -6.02 9.86
C THR A 71 15.94 -6.81 11.02
N THR A 72 15.07 -7.77 10.71
CA THR A 72 14.49 -8.70 11.70
C THR A 72 15.52 -9.56 12.43
N ALA A 73 16.77 -9.64 11.96
CA ALA A 73 17.83 -10.39 12.65
C ALA A 73 18.28 -9.73 13.96
N GLU A 74 18.11 -8.42 14.07
CA GLU A 74 18.49 -7.61 15.23
C GLU A 74 17.29 -7.31 16.15
N ASP A 75 16.16 -8.00 15.94
CA ASP A 75 14.94 -7.83 16.73
C ASP A 75 15.19 -8.08 18.23
N GLY A 76 14.66 -7.20 19.08
CA GLY A 76 14.94 -7.21 20.52
C GLY A 76 16.18 -6.42 20.94
N ALA A 77 16.94 -5.85 19.99
CA ALA A 77 17.96 -4.86 20.27
C ALA A 77 17.45 -3.44 20.00
N SER A 78 17.89 -2.48 20.82
CA SER A 78 17.69 -1.06 20.54
C SER A 78 18.28 -0.73 19.16
N PRO A 79 17.57 0.03 18.32
CA PRO A 79 16.31 0.75 18.56
C PRO A 79 15.07 0.06 17.98
N ILE A 80 15.15 -1.22 17.60
CA ILE A 80 14.03 -1.93 16.96
C ILE A 80 12.92 -2.14 17.99
N ASP A 81 11.69 -1.80 17.61
CA ASP A 81 10.53 -2.08 18.43
C ASP A 81 10.26 -3.59 18.49
N THR A 82 9.96 -4.10 19.66
CA THR A 82 9.63 -5.51 19.89
C THR A 82 8.14 -5.82 19.72
N THR A 83 7.31 -4.78 19.54
CA THR A 83 5.86 -4.94 19.38
C THR A 83 5.49 -5.73 18.11
N PRO A 84 6.05 -5.42 16.91
CA PRO A 84 5.91 -6.33 15.77
C PRO A 84 6.89 -7.49 15.90
N THR A 85 6.42 -8.68 16.25
CA THR A 85 7.29 -9.84 16.30
C THR A 85 7.66 -10.31 14.87
N PRO A 86 8.94 -10.56 14.56
CA PRO A 86 9.35 -11.12 13.28
C PRO A 86 8.63 -12.41 12.94
N SER A 87 8.30 -12.56 11.67
CA SER A 87 7.64 -13.74 11.11
C SER A 87 8.29 -14.12 9.78
N THR A 88 8.00 -15.32 9.27
CA THR A 88 8.46 -15.76 7.95
C THR A 88 7.31 -15.84 6.97
N ILE A 89 7.50 -15.31 5.77
CA ILE A 89 6.56 -15.43 4.66
C ILE A 89 7.17 -16.19 3.48
N THR A 90 6.33 -16.85 2.68
CA THR A 90 6.67 -17.28 1.33
C THR A 90 6.31 -16.16 0.34
N THR A 91 7.31 -15.63 -0.38
CA THR A 91 7.15 -14.54 -1.35
C THR A 91 6.42 -14.99 -2.61
N SER A 92 6.04 -14.05 -3.48
CA SER A 92 5.43 -14.34 -4.78
C SER A 92 6.32 -15.15 -5.73
N THR A 93 7.63 -15.20 -5.48
CA THR A 93 8.60 -16.02 -6.23
C THR A 93 8.82 -17.41 -5.63
N GLY A 94 8.17 -17.71 -4.50
CA GLY A 94 8.34 -18.97 -3.77
C GLY A 94 9.52 -18.98 -2.79
N ALA A 95 10.28 -17.89 -2.67
CA ALA A 95 11.35 -17.76 -1.69
C ALA A 95 10.79 -17.50 -0.28
N THR A 96 11.60 -17.70 0.76
CA THR A 96 11.25 -17.34 2.14
C THR A 96 11.92 -16.03 2.53
N ALA A 97 11.18 -15.15 3.23
CA ALA A 97 11.71 -13.90 3.78
C ALA A 97 11.32 -13.74 5.26
N SER A 98 12.24 -13.22 6.07
CA SER A 98 11.99 -12.83 7.46
C SER A 98 11.53 -11.38 7.49
N VAL A 99 10.37 -11.12 8.08
CA VAL A 99 9.67 -9.84 7.98
C VAL A 99 8.93 -9.45 9.26
N TRP A 100 8.79 -8.15 9.49
CA TRP A 100 7.76 -7.61 10.38
C TRP A 100 6.44 -7.53 9.61
N ALA A 101 5.39 -8.18 10.11
CA ALA A 101 4.07 -8.13 9.50
C ALA A 101 3.29 -6.94 10.07
N LEU A 102 2.72 -6.12 9.18
CA LEU A 102 1.77 -5.09 9.58
C LEU A 102 0.37 -5.70 9.73
N ASP A 103 -0.48 -5.04 10.52
CA ASP A 103 -1.89 -5.37 10.71
C ASP A 103 -2.69 -5.29 9.40
N VAL A 104 -2.42 -4.26 8.58
CA VAL A 104 -2.97 -4.08 7.25
C VAL A 104 -1.92 -3.49 6.29
N PRO A 105 -2.08 -3.63 4.95
CA PRO A 105 -1.18 -2.99 4.01
C PRO A 105 -1.29 -1.45 4.08
N ARG A 106 -0.22 -0.77 4.49
CA ARG A 106 -0.20 0.69 4.66
C ARG A 106 1.18 1.32 4.50
N ASN A 107 1.23 2.64 4.44
CA ASN A 107 2.49 3.37 4.27
C ASN A 107 3.33 3.40 5.56
N ILE A 108 4.63 3.62 5.35
CA ILE A 108 5.59 3.84 6.44
C ILE A 108 5.79 5.33 6.64
N THR A 109 5.93 5.72 7.90
CA THR A 109 6.19 7.10 8.31
C THR A 109 7.39 7.15 9.23
N ALA A 110 8.12 8.27 9.20
CA ALA A 110 9.20 8.52 10.14
C ALA A 110 9.12 9.95 10.67
N THR A 111 9.56 10.13 11.91
CA THR A 111 9.68 11.44 12.57
C THR A 111 11.07 11.63 13.13
N SER A 112 11.54 12.89 13.15
CA SER A 112 12.80 13.28 13.78
C SER A 112 12.59 14.49 14.68
N THR A 113 13.32 14.55 15.79
CA THR A 113 13.29 15.68 16.73
C THR A 113 13.93 16.96 16.18
N SER A 114 14.85 16.87 15.22
CA SER A 114 15.57 18.06 14.72
C SER A 114 16.00 18.00 13.25
N ALA A 115 16.14 16.81 12.65
CA ALA A 115 16.56 16.60 11.25
C ALA A 115 17.68 17.56 10.82
N VAL A 116 18.85 17.45 11.47
CA VAL A 116 19.99 18.36 11.22
C VAL A 116 20.57 18.24 9.79
N ALA A 117 20.24 17.16 9.09
CA ALA A 117 20.55 16.92 7.68
C ALA A 117 19.42 16.14 7.01
N ASP A 118 19.43 16.09 5.67
CA ASP A 118 18.54 15.23 4.90
C ASP A 118 18.74 13.77 5.34
N THR A 119 17.64 13.13 5.75
CA THR A 119 17.62 11.74 6.22
C THR A 119 16.75 10.94 5.27
N VAL A 120 17.38 10.07 4.49
CA VAL A 120 16.73 9.24 3.47
C VAL A 120 16.44 7.87 4.04
N PHE A 121 15.17 7.47 4.00
CA PHE A 121 14.69 6.16 4.41
C PHE A 121 14.49 5.32 3.16
N THR A 122 15.13 4.16 3.09
CA THR A 122 14.84 3.13 2.09
C THR A 122 14.13 1.98 2.79
N ILE A 123 12.85 1.81 2.49
CA ILE A 123 12.03 0.72 3.00
C ILE A 123 12.03 -0.39 1.96
N THR A 124 12.47 -1.58 2.37
CA THR A 124 12.35 -2.79 1.56
C THR A 124 11.37 -3.73 2.25
N GLY A 125 10.42 -4.24 1.48
CA GLY A 125 9.40 -5.12 2.02
C GLY A 125 8.59 -5.77 0.92
N TYR A 126 7.37 -6.17 1.28
CA TYR A 126 6.45 -6.85 0.39
C TYR A 126 5.05 -6.26 0.53
N ASP A 127 4.34 -6.24 -0.57
CA ASP A 127 2.94 -5.86 -0.58
C ASP A 127 1.99 -7.00 -0.17
N TYR A 128 0.68 -6.74 -0.23
CA TYR A 128 -0.38 -7.71 0.07
C TYR A 128 -0.26 -9.01 -0.76
N TRP A 129 0.27 -8.93 -1.99
CA TRP A 129 0.47 -10.08 -2.87
C TRP A 129 1.83 -10.74 -2.69
N LYS A 130 2.58 -10.31 -1.67
CA LYS A 130 3.93 -10.76 -1.35
C LYS A 130 4.92 -10.53 -2.50
N VAL A 131 4.66 -9.51 -3.32
CA VAL A 131 5.57 -9.01 -4.34
C VAL A 131 6.51 -8.01 -3.66
N LYS A 132 7.80 -8.10 -3.97
CA LYS A 132 8.82 -7.23 -3.39
C LYS A 132 8.59 -5.78 -3.81
N VAL A 133 8.68 -4.87 -2.84
CA VAL A 133 8.52 -3.42 -3.02
C VAL A 133 9.67 -2.72 -2.32
N VAL A 134 10.24 -1.73 -2.99
CA VAL A 134 11.20 -0.78 -2.43
C VAL A 134 10.64 0.63 -2.58
N GLU A 135 10.73 1.40 -1.50
CA GLU A 135 10.38 2.81 -1.47
C GLU A 135 11.50 3.63 -0.83
N GLN A 136 11.71 4.84 -1.34
CA GLN A 136 12.50 5.88 -0.71
C GLN A 136 11.65 7.11 -0.40
N PHE A 137 11.77 7.60 0.83
CA PHE A 137 11.26 8.90 1.24
C PHE A 137 12.27 9.60 2.15
N THR A 138 12.12 10.91 2.32
CA THR A 138 13.10 11.74 3.01
C THR A 138 12.44 12.57 4.10
N ILE A 139 13.06 12.63 5.27
CA ILE A 139 12.89 13.77 6.17
C ILE A 139 13.92 14.80 5.73
N ALA A 140 13.46 15.89 5.09
CA ALA A 140 14.35 16.95 4.63
C ALA A 140 14.97 17.67 5.84
N ALA A 141 16.14 18.27 5.67
CA ALA A 141 16.78 19.07 6.70
C ALA A 141 15.80 20.13 7.26
N ALA A 142 15.75 20.25 8.58
CA ALA A 142 14.82 21.09 9.33
C ALA A 142 13.32 20.71 9.24
N ALA A 143 12.95 19.60 8.61
CA ALA A 143 11.61 19.03 8.71
C ALA A 143 11.49 18.10 9.93
N SER A 144 10.28 17.86 10.42
CA SER A 144 10.05 16.97 11.58
C SER A 144 9.52 15.58 11.21
N ALA A 145 9.09 15.39 9.97
CA ALA A 145 8.47 14.14 9.54
C ALA A 145 8.62 13.90 8.03
N GLY A 146 8.52 12.64 7.65
CA GLY A 146 8.51 12.15 6.28
C GLY A 146 7.59 10.94 6.18
N ALA A 147 6.96 10.76 5.01
CA ALA A 147 6.02 9.67 4.78
C ALA A 147 6.24 9.04 3.41
N GLY A 148 6.16 7.71 3.38
CA GLY A 148 6.04 6.93 2.16
C GLY A 148 4.67 7.08 1.50
N LYS A 149 4.64 6.82 0.20
CA LYS A 149 3.47 6.81 -0.68
C LYS A 149 3.01 5.39 -1.00
N LYS A 150 3.88 4.38 -0.86
CA LYS A 150 3.56 2.99 -1.17
C LYS A 150 3.05 2.27 0.07
N ALA A 151 2.21 1.27 -0.15
CA ALA A 151 1.70 0.44 0.93
C ALA A 151 2.47 -0.87 1.04
N PHE A 152 2.94 -1.17 2.24
CA PHE A 152 3.62 -2.41 2.62
C PHE A 152 2.70 -3.25 3.49
N ALA A 153 2.65 -4.56 3.26
CA ALA A 153 2.04 -5.51 4.19
C ALA A 153 3.09 -6.15 5.11
N TYR A 154 4.33 -6.22 4.63
CA TYR A 154 5.45 -6.84 5.32
C TYR A 154 6.71 -5.99 5.12
N ILE A 155 7.48 -5.77 6.17
CA ILE A 155 8.74 -5.03 6.13
C ILE A 155 9.90 -6.01 6.30
N GLU A 156 10.84 -6.00 5.35
CA GLU A 156 12.05 -6.83 5.38
C GLU A 156 13.23 -6.07 6.00
N SER A 157 13.40 -4.80 5.62
CA SER A 157 14.46 -3.96 6.16
C SER A 157 14.15 -2.47 6.04
N ILE A 158 14.74 -1.70 6.96
CA ILE A 158 14.70 -0.23 6.97
C ILE A 158 16.13 0.26 6.92
N ALA A 159 16.54 0.92 5.84
CA ALA A 159 17.85 1.54 5.73
C ALA A 159 17.74 3.05 5.86
N ILE A 160 18.49 3.63 6.79
CA ILE A 160 18.56 5.08 7.04
C ILE A 160 19.91 5.57 6.53
N TYR A 161 19.88 6.48 5.56
CA TYR A 161 21.06 7.14 5.00
C TYR A 161 21.03 8.63 5.31
N SER A 162 22.17 9.18 5.70
CA SER A 162 22.41 10.62 5.66
C SER A 162 23.83 10.91 5.23
N ALA A 163 24.00 11.96 4.41
CA ALA A 163 25.31 12.51 4.08
C ALA A 163 25.89 13.36 5.24
N GLY A 164 25.03 13.83 6.15
CA GLY A 164 25.42 14.55 7.36
C GLY A 164 25.57 13.65 8.58
N ASP A 165 26.04 14.23 9.68
CA ASP A 165 26.01 13.59 10.99
C ASP A 165 24.65 13.84 11.64
N ILE A 166 23.82 12.80 11.71
CA ILE A 166 22.51 12.86 12.37
C ILE A 166 22.50 12.11 13.71
N THR A 167 23.67 11.80 14.29
CA THR A 167 23.79 11.07 15.56
C THR A 167 23.20 11.84 16.76
N THR A 168 22.99 13.14 16.62
CA THR A 168 22.33 13.98 17.64
C THR A 168 20.80 14.02 17.51
N ASP A 169 20.24 13.49 16.42
CA ASP A 169 18.80 13.39 16.24
C ASP A 169 18.22 12.23 17.06
N THR A 170 16.90 12.21 17.18
CA THR A 170 16.13 11.06 17.63
C THR A 170 15.12 10.73 16.55
N VAL A 171 15.29 9.57 15.91
CA VAL A 171 14.46 9.14 14.78
C VAL A 171 13.58 7.98 15.20
N THR A 172 12.31 8.10 14.85
CA THR A 172 11.31 7.08 15.11
C THR A 172 10.67 6.68 13.78
N VAL A 173 10.43 5.38 13.58
CA VAL A 173 9.80 4.83 12.37
C VAL A 173 8.63 3.94 12.77
N GLY A 174 7.54 4.09 12.04
CA GLY A 174 6.31 3.34 12.25
C GLY A 174 5.43 3.41 11.01
N TRP A 175 4.12 3.46 11.20
CA TRP A 175 3.14 3.38 10.11
C TRP A 175 2.15 4.54 10.12
N GLY A 176 1.61 4.85 8.95
CA GLY A 176 0.58 5.88 8.76
C GLY A 176 -0.81 5.29 8.42
N ASP A 177 -1.74 6.18 8.09
CA ASP A 177 -3.14 5.86 7.76
C ASP A 177 -3.41 5.72 6.25
N VAL A 178 -2.38 5.76 5.40
CA VAL A 178 -2.54 5.58 3.95
C VAL A 178 -2.55 4.09 3.63
N LEU A 179 -3.74 3.54 3.36
CA LEU A 179 -3.98 2.12 3.13
C LEU A 179 -3.82 1.73 1.66
N GLY A 180 -3.20 0.58 1.41
CA GLY A 180 -2.98 0.04 0.06
C GLY A 180 -4.19 -0.70 -0.49
N LEU A 181 -4.56 -0.42 -1.73
CA LEU A 181 -5.59 -1.21 -2.42
C LEU A 181 -5.00 -2.54 -2.90
N PRO A 182 -5.74 -3.67 -2.80
CA PRO A 182 -5.29 -4.97 -3.30
C PRO A 182 -5.40 -5.07 -4.83
N TYR A 183 -6.22 -4.24 -5.46
CA TYR A 183 -6.43 -4.22 -6.91
C TYR A 183 -6.14 -2.83 -7.46
N LYS A 184 -5.71 -2.76 -8.71
CA LYS A 184 -5.43 -1.52 -9.41
C LYS A 184 -6.68 -0.65 -9.51
N LEU A 185 -6.56 0.58 -9.05
CA LEU A 185 -7.52 1.64 -9.26
C LEU A 185 -7.08 2.48 -10.46
N THR A 186 -7.66 2.23 -11.64
CA THR A 186 -7.28 2.92 -12.89
C THR A 186 -7.64 4.41 -12.85
N ALA A 187 -8.83 4.74 -12.36
CA ALA A 187 -9.29 6.11 -12.15
C ALA A 187 -9.88 6.27 -10.76
N LYS A 188 -9.80 7.48 -10.19
CA LYS A 188 -10.44 7.78 -8.89
C LYS A 188 -11.96 7.51 -8.92
N ALA A 189 -12.60 7.71 -10.06
CA ALA A 189 -14.02 7.43 -10.26
C ALA A 189 -14.39 5.94 -10.19
N ASP A 190 -13.40 5.04 -10.32
CA ASP A 190 -13.64 3.61 -10.13
C ASP A 190 -13.79 3.24 -8.64
N ALA A 191 -13.36 4.11 -7.71
CA ALA A 191 -13.65 3.97 -6.29
C ALA A 191 -15.00 4.64 -5.99
N VAL A 192 -16.04 3.83 -5.88
CA VAL A 192 -17.42 4.30 -5.82
C VAL A 192 -17.77 4.84 -4.44
N ARG A 193 -17.35 4.15 -3.39
CA ARG A 193 -17.59 4.52 -1.98
C ARG A 193 -16.49 3.97 -1.07
N VAL A 194 -16.12 4.75 -0.06
CA VAL A 194 -15.28 4.33 1.06
C VAL A 194 -16.13 4.36 2.32
N PHE A 195 -15.99 3.36 3.17
CA PHE A 195 -16.67 3.28 4.46
C PHE A 195 -15.63 3.08 5.55
N PHE A 196 -15.77 3.84 6.63
CA PHE A 196 -15.02 3.69 7.87
C PHE A 196 -16.02 3.37 8.99
N ASN A 197 -15.84 2.23 9.65
CA ASN A 197 -16.76 1.75 10.69
C ASN A 197 -18.24 1.68 10.25
N ASP A 198 -18.49 1.17 9.03
CA ASP A 198 -19.82 1.10 8.40
C ASP A 198 -20.51 2.47 8.15
N VAL A 199 -19.77 3.57 8.34
CA VAL A 199 -20.21 4.92 7.99
C VAL A 199 -19.55 5.33 6.68
N LEU A 200 -20.34 5.89 5.77
CA LEU A 200 -19.82 6.45 4.52
C LEU A 200 -18.82 7.57 4.85
N ASP A 201 -17.59 7.40 4.39
CA ASP A 201 -16.56 8.44 4.42
C ASP A 201 -16.53 9.15 3.06
N ASP A 202 -17.24 10.27 2.97
CA ASP A 202 -17.33 11.08 1.74
C ASP A 202 -16.11 11.97 1.50
N SER A 203 -15.22 12.04 2.50
CA SER A 203 -14.05 12.91 2.53
C SER A 203 -12.74 12.11 2.46
N ALA A 204 -12.82 10.79 2.32
CA ALA A 204 -11.67 9.91 2.12
C ALA A 204 -10.83 10.36 0.90
N THR A 205 -9.52 10.45 1.10
CA THR A 205 -8.57 10.76 0.04
C THR A 205 -8.22 9.50 -0.73
N VAL A 206 -8.67 9.44 -1.99
CA VAL A 206 -8.36 8.34 -2.90
C VAL A 206 -7.29 8.74 -3.90
N VAL A 207 -6.25 7.91 -4.01
CA VAL A 207 -5.18 8.03 -4.99
C VAL A 207 -5.25 6.85 -5.95
N LYS A 208 -5.29 7.14 -7.26
CA LYS A 208 -5.26 6.11 -8.30
C LYS A 208 -3.88 5.46 -8.40
N ALA A 209 -3.82 4.29 -9.02
CA ALA A 209 -2.56 3.62 -9.37
C ALA A 209 -1.57 4.59 -10.05
N ASP A 210 -0.32 4.58 -9.60
CA ASP A 210 0.79 5.17 -10.34
C ASP A 210 1.08 4.29 -11.56
N ALA A 211 0.97 4.88 -12.74
CA ALA A 211 1.12 4.19 -14.01
C ALA A 211 2.54 4.33 -14.61
N THR A 212 3.49 4.87 -13.83
CA THR A 212 4.88 5.02 -14.27
C THR A 212 5.54 3.66 -14.48
N ASP A 213 6.04 3.39 -15.68
CA ASP A 213 6.68 2.13 -16.07
C ASP A 213 8.07 2.41 -16.69
N PRO A 214 9.18 1.97 -16.06
CA PRO A 214 9.24 1.20 -14.82
C PRO A 214 8.93 2.04 -13.58
N ALA A 215 8.28 1.43 -12.57
CA ALA A 215 8.17 2.02 -11.25
C ALA A 215 9.56 2.18 -10.63
N THR A 216 9.75 3.19 -9.76
CA THR A 216 11.03 3.48 -9.11
C THR A 216 10.86 3.51 -7.59
N ALA A 217 11.94 3.79 -6.85
CA ALA A 217 11.86 3.96 -5.40
C ALA A 217 10.97 5.15 -4.97
N THR A 218 10.71 6.14 -5.83
CA THR A 218 10.03 7.39 -5.46
C THR A 218 8.66 7.60 -6.12
N THR A 219 8.27 6.70 -7.03
CA THR A 219 6.91 6.65 -7.60
C THR A 219 5.89 6.26 -6.52
N GLY A 220 4.62 6.56 -6.77
CA GLY A 220 3.51 6.16 -5.90
C GLY A 220 3.22 4.65 -5.93
N ASP A 221 2.17 4.26 -5.22
CA ASP A 221 1.68 2.87 -5.21
C ASP A 221 1.11 2.46 -6.57
N VAL A 222 1.53 1.30 -7.07
CA VAL A 222 1.14 0.79 -8.40
C VAL A 222 -0.33 0.36 -8.49
N ARG A 223 -1.02 0.20 -7.35
CA ARG A 223 -2.46 -0.10 -7.29
C ARG A 223 -3.29 1.09 -6.85
N GLY A 224 -2.71 1.99 -6.07
CA GLY A 224 -3.38 3.13 -5.49
C GLY A 224 -3.68 2.92 -4.01
N THR A 225 -4.09 4.00 -3.36
CA THR A 225 -4.26 4.06 -1.92
C THR A 225 -5.54 4.80 -1.52
N VAL A 226 -5.97 4.55 -0.29
CA VAL A 226 -7.07 5.23 0.36
C VAL A 226 -6.63 5.67 1.74
N ASP A 227 -6.89 6.92 2.06
CA ASP A 227 -6.69 7.53 3.38
C ASP A 227 -8.05 8.04 3.86
N THR A 228 -8.51 7.57 5.01
CA THR A 228 -9.81 7.94 5.57
C THR A 228 -9.74 9.31 6.21
N ASN A 229 -10.85 10.03 6.28
CA ASN A 229 -10.87 11.36 6.89
C ASN A 229 -10.64 11.31 8.41
N SER A 230 -10.95 10.16 9.03
CA SER A 230 -10.62 9.88 10.42
C SER A 230 -9.39 8.99 10.50
N ALA A 231 -8.56 9.22 11.52
CA ALA A 231 -7.42 8.38 11.84
C ALA A 231 -7.88 6.95 12.16
N SER A 232 -7.02 5.97 11.87
CA SER A 232 -7.31 4.58 12.18
C SER A 232 -7.48 4.38 13.68
N ASP A 233 -8.42 3.52 14.08
CA ASP A 233 -8.75 3.26 15.49
C ASP A 233 -9.09 1.79 15.78
N GLY A 234 -8.77 0.89 14.84
CA GLY A 234 -9.18 -0.51 14.84
C GLY A 234 -10.53 -0.75 14.15
N SER A 235 -11.23 0.29 13.69
CA SER A 235 -12.46 0.13 12.93
C SER A 235 -12.21 -0.39 11.52
N ALA A 236 -13.18 -1.12 10.97
CA ALA A 236 -13.05 -1.69 9.63
C ALA A 236 -13.13 -0.62 8.53
N VAL A 237 -12.26 -0.75 7.53
CA VAL A 237 -12.29 0.06 6.30
C VAL A 237 -12.72 -0.79 5.11
N VAL A 238 -13.69 -0.30 4.35
CA VAL A 238 -14.26 -0.99 3.17
C VAL A 238 -14.33 -0.04 1.99
N VAL A 239 -13.86 -0.49 0.84
CA VAL A 239 -13.92 0.24 -0.43
C VAL A 239 -14.78 -0.55 -1.42
N TRP A 240 -15.79 0.09 -1.98
CA TRP A 240 -16.50 -0.43 -3.14
C TRP A 240 -15.87 0.12 -4.40
N MET A 241 -15.28 -0.74 -5.22
CA MET A 241 -14.57 -0.31 -6.43
C MET A 241 -14.90 -1.15 -7.66
N HIS A 242 -14.81 -0.54 -8.83
CA HIS A 242 -14.82 -1.23 -10.11
C HIS A 242 -13.39 -1.58 -10.52
N VAL A 243 -13.12 -2.86 -10.79
CA VAL A 243 -11.82 -3.33 -11.28
C VAL A 243 -11.91 -3.47 -12.80
N GLN A 244 -11.25 -2.57 -13.54
CA GLN A 244 -11.46 -2.43 -14.98
C GLN A 244 -10.94 -3.62 -15.80
N ASP A 245 -9.73 -4.10 -15.51
CA ASP A 245 -9.13 -5.23 -16.21
C ASP A 245 -8.71 -6.29 -15.19
N THR A 246 -9.38 -7.43 -15.23
CA THR A 246 -9.10 -8.60 -14.39
C THR A 246 -8.39 -9.71 -15.15
N SER A 247 -8.12 -9.50 -16.44
CA SER A 247 -7.61 -10.52 -17.36
C SER A 247 -6.09 -10.53 -17.47
N THR A 248 -5.44 -9.42 -17.11
CA THR A 248 -3.98 -9.28 -17.14
C THR A 248 -3.42 -9.00 -15.75
N PRO A 249 -2.18 -9.43 -15.46
CA PRO A 249 -1.48 -9.03 -14.23
C PRO A 249 -1.40 -7.51 -14.06
N GLU A 250 -1.13 -6.77 -15.14
CA GLU A 250 -0.96 -5.32 -15.15
C GLU A 250 -2.30 -4.57 -15.02
N GLY A 251 -3.37 -5.15 -15.53
CA GLY A 251 -4.74 -4.70 -15.34
C GLY A 251 -5.20 -4.86 -13.89
N LEU A 252 -4.92 -6.03 -13.31
CA LEU A 252 -5.39 -6.38 -11.98
C LEU A 252 -4.54 -5.75 -10.86
N ARG A 253 -3.22 -5.72 -11.04
CA ARG A 253 -2.25 -5.33 -9.99
C ARG A 253 -1.50 -4.04 -10.29
N GLY A 254 -1.67 -3.44 -11.46
CA GLY A 254 -0.88 -2.29 -11.89
C GLY A 254 0.47 -2.68 -12.49
N VAL A 255 1.29 -1.67 -12.80
CA VAL A 255 2.64 -1.87 -13.31
C VAL A 255 3.50 -2.69 -12.34
N ALA A 256 4.60 -3.27 -12.82
CA ALA A 256 5.48 -4.06 -11.98
C ALA A 256 6.02 -3.21 -10.80
N GLN A 257 6.02 -3.79 -9.60
CA GLN A 257 6.59 -3.15 -8.42
C GLN A 257 8.10 -2.96 -8.60
N TYR A 258 8.61 -1.84 -8.10
CA TYR A 258 10.05 -1.63 -7.99
C TYR A 258 10.62 -2.52 -6.88
N GLY A 259 11.45 -3.50 -7.24
CA GLY A 259 11.99 -4.51 -6.31
C GLY A 259 13.38 -4.24 -5.75
N GLY A 260 14.01 -3.10 -6.11
CA GLY A 260 15.43 -2.81 -5.85
C GLY A 260 16.30 -3.04 -7.07
#